data_AF-A0AAF0UWS5-F1
#
_entry.id   AF-A0AAF0UWS5-F1
#
_cell.length_a   1.000
_cell.length_b   1.000
_cell.length_c   1.000
_cell.angle_alpha   90.00
_cell.angle_beta   90.00
_cell.angle_gamma   90.00
#
_symmetry.space_group_name_H-M   'P 1'
#
loop_
_entity.id
_entity.type
_entity.pdbx_description
1 polymer ?
#
loop_
_entity_poly.entity_id
_entity_poly.type
_entity_poly.pdbx_seq_one_letter_code
_entity_poly.pdbx_strand_id
1 'polypeptide(L)'
;MRGVGGPLLCIGDLLSDVGESDAGGDQLPSHPINTPSPDYNSSLQPSDLNKLFQEKYEQLNKALAGTDHSWTHLTLELCTALETANKLVHSTNSNVGMLKDKVEELWEVINRRDATIEAAKAFEGSPKQPESSK
;
A
#
# COMPACT_ATOMS: atom_id res chain seq x y z
N MET A 1 -39.59 -39.78 32.18
CA MET A 1 -38.82 -38.51 32.20
C MET A 1 -38.98 -37.88 30.82
N ARG A 2 -39.84 -36.86 30.68
CA ARG A 2 -40.04 -36.17 29.39
C ARG A 2 -38.78 -35.36 29.11
N GLY A 3 -38.06 -35.71 28.05
CA GLY A 3 -36.90 -34.95 27.58
C GLY A 3 -37.35 -33.55 27.17
N VAL A 4 -36.80 -32.54 27.82
CA VAL A 4 -36.95 -31.14 27.42
C VAL A 4 -35.78 -30.82 26.50
N GLY A 5 -35.87 -31.28 25.25
CA GLY A 5 -34.98 -30.86 24.18
C GLY A 5 -35.66 -29.74 23.42
N GLY A 6 -35.26 -28.49 23.69
CA GLY A 6 -35.64 -27.36 22.83
C GLY A 6 -35.11 -27.57 21.40
N PRO A 7 -35.65 -26.84 20.40
CA PRO A 7 -35.15 -26.91 19.04
C PRO A 7 -33.67 -26.52 19.02
N LEU A 8 -32.84 -27.39 18.43
CA LEU A 8 -31.43 -27.10 18.19
C LEU A 8 -31.35 -25.90 17.25
N LEU A 9 -30.72 -24.83 17.68
CA LEU A 9 -30.39 -23.70 16.83
C LEU A 9 -29.55 -24.23 15.66
N CYS A 10 -29.96 -23.91 14.44
CA CYS A 10 -29.22 -24.31 13.26
C CYS A 10 -27.89 -23.55 13.22
N ILE A 11 -26.85 -24.12 12.59
CA ILE A 11 -25.62 -23.37 12.30
C ILE A 11 -25.94 -22.02 11.62
N GLY A 12 -27.02 -21.94 10.85
CA GLY A 12 -27.52 -20.69 10.26
C GLY A 12 -27.94 -19.61 11.27
N ASP A 13 -28.50 -19.99 12.42
CA ASP A 13 -28.89 -19.03 13.48
C ASP A 13 -27.67 -18.48 14.23
N LEU A 14 -26.58 -19.26 14.28
CA LEU A 14 -25.31 -18.86 14.92
C LEU A 14 -24.47 -17.94 14.03
N LEU A 15 -24.60 -18.07 12.70
CA LEU A 15 -23.81 -17.33 11.73
C LEU A 15 -24.51 -16.06 11.21
N SER A 16 -25.73 -15.74 11.66
CA SER A 16 -26.44 -14.54 11.18
C SER A 16 -25.71 -13.24 11.52
N ASP A 17 -25.06 -13.17 12.68
CA ASP A 17 -24.29 -11.99 13.11
C ASP A 17 -22.94 -11.86 12.39
N VAL A 18 -22.46 -12.91 11.73
CA VAL A 18 -21.19 -12.92 10.99
C VAL A 18 -21.45 -12.43 9.55
N GLY A 19 -21.90 -11.19 9.42
CA GLY A 19 -22.23 -10.62 8.11
C GLY A 19 -22.90 -9.26 8.13
N GLU A 20 -23.43 -8.82 9.27
CA GLU A 20 -23.95 -7.47 9.42
C GLU A 20 -22.80 -6.47 9.62
N SER A 21 -22.10 -6.16 8.53
CA SER A 21 -21.35 -4.91 8.45
C SER A 21 -22.35 -3.78 8.36
N ASP A 22 -22.52 -3.07 9.47
CA ASP A 22 -23.32 -1.85 9.62
C ASP A 22 -23.10 -0.89 8.45
N ALA A 23 -24.10 -0.84 7.57
CA ALA A 23 -24.27 0.20 6.58
C ALA A 23 -25.35 1.17 7.07
N GLY A 24 -25.20 1.74 8.27
CA GLY A 24 -26.03 2.85 8.70
C GLY A 24 -26.08 3.16 10.19
N GLY A 25 -25.11 3.94 10.67
CA GLY A 25 -25.38 5.10 11.53
C GLY A 25 -25.64 4.86 13.03
N ASP A 26 -24.70 5.41 13.81
CA ASP A 26 -24.80 5.89 15.20
C ASP A 26 -24.78 4.91 16.39
N GLN A 27 -23.62 4.99 17.08
CA GLN A 27 -23.38 4.93 18.53
C GLN A 27 -23.53 3.59 19.30
N LEU A 28 -22.40 2.90 19.51
CA LEU A 28 -22.09 2.20 20.78
C LEU A 28 -20.56 2.05 20.98
N PRO A 29 -20.08 1.78 22.21
CA PRO A 29 -19.05 2.55 22.89
C PRO A 29 -17.64 2.14 22.44
N SER A 30 -16.77 3.13 22.28
CA SER A 30 -15.35 2.93 22.01
C SER A 30 -14.68 2.20 23.18
N HIS A 31 -14.73 0.88 23.20
CA HIS A 31 -13.79 0.09 23.98
C HIS A 31 -12.43 0.28 23.32
N PRO A 32 -11.42 0.83 24.01
CA PRO A 32 -10.08 0.91 23.45
C PRO A 32 -9.57 -0.52 23.35
N ILE A 33 -9.66 -1.09 22.15
CA ILE A 33 -8.77 -2.18 21.78
C ILE A 33 -7.40 -1.52 21.84
N ASN A 34 -6.69 -1.76 22.95
CA ASN A 34 -5.25 -1.58 23.06
C ASN A 34 -4.63 -2.53 22.03
N THR A 35 -4.68 -2.12 20.76
CA THR A 35 -3.77 -2.64 19.76
C THR A 35 -2.40 -2.17 20.23
N PRO A 36 -1.47 -3.08 20.56
CA PRO A 36 -0.10 -2.65 20.71
C PRO A 36 0.28 -2.00 19.39
N SER A 37 0.54 -0.68 19.42
CA SER A 37 1.19 -0.03 18.30
C SER A 37 2.46 -0.83 18.04
N PRO A 38 2.68 -1.38 16.84
CA PRO A 38 3.91 -2.11 16.58
C PRO A 38 5.05 -1.13 16.81
N ASP A 39 5.94 -1.47 17.74
CA ASP A 39 7.17 -0.75 17.97
C ASP A 39 7.94 -0.69 16.65
N TYR A 40 7.85 0.45 15.96
CA TYR A 40 8.57 0.75 14.71
C TYR A 40 10.10 0.87 14.90
N ASN A 41 10.61 0.44 16.07
CA ASN A 41 12.03 0.31 16.38
C ASN A 41 12.66 -0.99 15.86
N SER A 42 11.89 -1.88 15.23
CA SER A 42 12.50 -2.99 14.49
C SER A 42 12.95 -2.49 13.12
N SER A 43 14.27 -2.49 12.90
CA SER A 43 14.94 -2.26 11.62
C SER A 43 14.57 -3.34 10.59
N LEU A 44 13.29 -3.48 10.26
CA LEU A 44 12.82 -4.39 9.23
C LEU A 44 13.11 -3.73 7.89
N GLN A 45 14.05 -4.31 7.16
CA GLN A 45 14.31 -3.91 5.79
C GLN A 45 13.23 -4.52 4.89
N PRO A 46 12.88 -3.88 3.77
CA PRO A 46 11.96 -4.46 2.78
C PRO A 46 12.39 -5.87 2.31
N SER A 47 13.70 -6.16 2.34
CA SER A 47 14.26 -7.48 2.05
C SER A 47 13.83 -8.57 3.03
N ASP A 48 13.47 -8.21 4.27
CA ASP A 48 13.03 -9.14 5.30
C ASP A 48 11.58 -9.61 5.10
N LEU A 49 10.83 -8.97 4.19
CA LEU A 49 9.42 -9.24 3.96
C LEU A 49 9.14 -10.68 3.52
N ASN A 50 9.99 -11.23 2.64
CA ASN A 50 9.83 -12.61 2.19
C ASN A 50 9.99 -13.62 3.34
N LYS A 51 10.99 -13.37 4.20
CA LYS A 51 11.23 -14.18 5.40
C LYS A 51 10.07 -14.08 6.39
N LEU A 52 9.56 -12.87 6.63
CA LEU A 52 8.44 -12.63 7.53
C LEU A 52 7.15 -13.29 7.02
N PHE A 53 6.89 -13.22 5.71
CA PHE A 53 5.75 -13.90 5.08
C PHE A 53 5.85 -15.41 5.26
N GLN A 54 7.01 -15.98 4.98
CA GLN A 54 7.27 -17.41 5.15
C GLN A 54 7.03 -17.85 6.60
N GLU A 55 7.56 -17.11 7.57
CA GLU A 55 7.39 -17.40 9.00
C GLU A 55 5.91 -17.38 9.41
N LYS A 56 5.16 -16.36 8.99
CA LYS A 56 3.72 -16.23 9.28
C LYS A 56 2.90 -17.33 8.61
N TYR A 57 3.26 -17.72 7.39
CA TYR A 57 2.62 -18.81 6.68
C TYR A 57 2.85 -20.17 7.35
N GLU A 58 4.07 -20.43 7.84
CA GLU A 58 4.38 -21.62 8.63
C GLU A 58 3.61 -21.68 9.95
N GLN A 59 3.47 -20.54 10.64
CA GLN A 59 2.64 -20.44 11.85
C GLN A 59 1.17 -20.75 11.56
N LEU A 60 0.63 -20.23 10.45
CA LEU A 60 -0.73 -20.52 10.01
C LEU A 60 -0.92 -22.01 9.70
N ASN A 61 0.00 -22.64 8.96
CA ASN A 61 -0.06 -24.06 8.67
C ASN A 61 -0.03 -24.92 9.94
N LYS A 62 0.78 -24.54 10.92
CA LYS A 62 0.84 -25.22 12.21
C LYS A 62 -0.48 -25.10 12.97
N ALA A 63 -1.10 -23.92 12.99
CA ALA A 63 -2.41 -23.70 13.62
C ALA A 63 -3.53 -24.49 12.92
N LEU A 64 -3.49 -24.58 11.58
CA LEU A 64 -4.45 -25.37 10.79
C LEU A 64 -4.33 -26.87 11.04
N ALA A 65 -3.12 -27.38 11.29
CA ALA A 65 -2.89 -28.77 11.66
C ALA A 65 -3.18 -29.06 13.14
N GLY A 66 -3.26 -28.01 13.96
CA GLY A 66 -3.55 -28.08 15.38
C GLY A 66 -5.04 -28.19 15.68
N THR A 67 -5.36 -28.22 16.98
CA THR A 67 -6.75 -28.14 17.49
C THR A 67 -7.11 -26.73 17.97
N ASP A 68 -6.18 -25.78 17.87
CA ASP A 68 -6.34 -24.42 18.33
C ASP A 68 -7.04 -23.56 17.25
N HIS A 69 -7.91 -22.66 17.70
CA HIS A 69 -8.70 -21.81 16.81
C HIS A 69 -7.92 -20.55 16.36
N SER A 70 -6.62 -20.51 16.66
CA SER A 70 -5.75 -19.38 16.32
C SER A 70 -5.61 -19.16 14.81
N TRP A 71 -5.88 -20.20 14.00
CA TRP A 71 -5.87 -20.12 12.54
C TRP A 71 -6.80 -19.02 12.00
N THR A 72 -7.92 -18.75 12.67
CA THR A 72 -8.85 -17.68 12.27
C THR A 72 -8.20 -16.31 12.40
N HIS A 73 -7.56 -16.03 13.53
CA HIS A 73 -6.82 -14.80 13.78
C HIS A 73 -5.63 -14.66 12.84
N LEU A 74 -4.83 -15.73 12.66
CA LEU A 74 -3.68 -15.73 11.76
C LEU A 74 -4.09 -15.52 10.29
N THR A 75 -5.23 -16.07 9.87
CA THR A 75 -5.78 -15.84 8.53
C THR A 75 -6.18 -14.38 8.34
N LEU A 76 -6.87 -13.79 9.33
CA LEU A 76 -7.22 -12.36 9.29
C LEU A 76 -5.98 -11.47 9.25
N GLU A 77 -4.98 -11.75 10.09
CA GLU A 77 -3.70 -11.02 10.11
C GLU A 77 -3.02 -11.07 8.73
N LEU A 78 -2.98 -12.25 8.09
CA LEU A 78 -2.42 -12.42 6.76
C LEU A 78 -3.21 -11.64 5.69
N CYS A 79 -4.54 -11.70 5.72
CA CYS A 79 -5.39 -10.95 4.80
C CYS A 79 -5.20 -9.42 4.94
N THR A 80 -5.17 -8.91 6.17
CA THR A 80 -4.92 -7.48 6.43
C THR A 80 -3.52 -7.06 6.00
N ALA A 81 -2.51 -7.90 6.24
CA ALA A 81 -1.14 -7.65 5.77
C ALA A 81 -1.07 -7.60 4.24
N LEU A 82 -1.72 -8.54 3.54
CA LEU A 82 -1.79 -8.58 2.09
C LEU A 82 -2.50 -7.35 1.50
N GLU A 83 -3.62 -6.94 2.09
CA GLU A 83 -4.32 -5.72 1.69
C GLU A 83 -3.43 -4.47 1.85
N THR A 84 -2.72 -4.39 2.97
CA THR A 84 -1.78 -3.30 3.25
C THR A 84 -0.62 -3.28 2.25
N ALA A 85 -0.04 -4.45 1.93
CA ALA A 85 0.98 -4.59 0.91
C ALA A 85 0.47 -4.17 -0.48
N ASN A 86 -0.77 -4.55 -0.83
CA ASN A 86 -1.38 -4.15 -2.09
C ASN A 86 -1.55 -2.62 -2.19
N LYS A 87 -2.04 -1.98 -1.11
CA LYS A 87 -2.13 -0.51 -1.03
C LYS A 87 -0.76 0.16 -1.18
N LEU A 88 0.27 -0.40 -0.57
CA LEU A 88 1.65 0.09 -0.68
C LEU A 88 2.15 0.02 -2.13
N VAL A 89 2.00 -1.13 -2.80
CA VAL A 89 2.39 -1.31 -4.20
C VAL A 89 1.67 -0.32 -5.11
N HIS A 90 0.36 -0.13 -4.94
CA HIS A 90 -0.41 0.85 -5.72
C HIS A 90 0.08 2.29 -5.49
N SER A 91 0.33 2.68 -4.24
CA SER A 91 0.86 4.00 -3.89
C SER A 91 2.25 4.22 -4.51
N THR A 92 3.16 3.25 -4.38
CA THR A 92 4.49 3.31 -4.99
C THR A 92 4.41 3.42 -6.50
N ASN A 93 3.58 2.62 -7.17
CA ASN A 93 3.43 2.68 -8.62
C ASN A 93 2.88 4.04 -9.09
N SER A 94 1.89 4.60 -8.38
CA SER A 94 1.37 5.94 -8.65
C SER A 94 2.46 7.01 -8.52
N ASN A 95 3.25 6.97 -7.45
CA ASN A 95 4.33 7.92 -7.20
C ASN A 95 5.45 7.80 -8.25
N VAL A 96 5.81 6.59 -8.66
CA VAL A 96 6.79 6.35 -9.73
C VAL A 96 6.29 6.89 -11.06
N GLY A 97 5.00 6.72 -11.37
CA GLY A 97 4.36 7.33 -12.53
C GLY A 97 4.46 8.86 -12.51
N MET A 98 4.08 9.49 -11.39
CA MET A 98 4.19 10.94 -11.23
C MET A 98 5.64 11.45 -11.33
N LEU A 99 6.60 10.68 -10.81
CA LEU A 99 8.02 11.00 -10.94
C LEU A 99 8.49 10.94 -12.38
N LYS A 100 8.07 9.91 -13.14
CA LYS A 100 8.36 9.79 -14.57
C LYS A 100 7.86 11.02 -15.33
N ASP A 101 6.62 11.44 -15.09
CA ASP A 101 6.01 12.58 -15.79
C ASP A 101 6.77 13.88 -15.49
N LYS A 102 7.21 14.08 -14.24
CA LYS A 102 8.04 15.23 -13.86
C LYS A 102 9.43 15.21 -14.49
N VAL A 103 10.04 14.03 -14.64
CA VAL A 103 11.33 13.88 -15.32
C VAL A 103 11.22 14.19 -16.81
N GLU A 104 10.11 13.79 -17.44
CA GLU A 104 9.80 14.11 -18.83
C GLU A 104 9.60 15.62 -19.03
N GLU A 105 8.84 16.28 -18.16
CA GLU A 105 8.70 17.75 -18.18
C GLU A 105 10.05 18.46 -18.02
N LEU A 106 10.88 18.00 -17.09
CA LEU A 106 12.21 18.57 -16.88
C LEU A 106 13.12 18.41 -18.10
N TRP A 107 13.02 17.28 -18.80
CA TRP A 107 13.79 17.04 -20.01
C TRP A 107 13.40 18.02 -21.14
N GLU A 108 12.11 18.27 -21.32
CA GLU A 108 11.62 19.28 -22.28
C GLU A 108 12.13 20.69 -21.98
N VAL A 109 12.18 21.07 -20.69
CA VAL A 109 12.75 22.35 -20.26
C VAL A 109 14.25 22.44 -20.58
N ILE A 110 15.00 21.36 -20.36
CA ILE A 110 16.44 21.29 -20.70
C ILE A 110 16.66 21.42 -22.20
N ASN A 111 15.90 20.69 -23.03
CA ASN A 111 16.02 20.75 -24.49
C ASN A 111 15.77 22.18 -25.01
N ARG A 112 14.74 22.86 -24.47
CA ARG A 112 14.46 24.27 -24.80
C ARG A 112 15.59 25.20 -24.38
N ARG A 113 16.16 25.00 -23.20
CA ARG A 113 17.30 25.78 -22.70
C ARG A 113 18.50 25.62 -23.63
N ASP A 114 18.82 24.38 -24.00
CA ASP A 114 19.98 24.07 -24.84
C ASP A 114 19.82 24.64 -26.27
N ALA A 115 18.62 24.56 -26.85
CA ALA A 115 18.31 25.21 -28.13
C ALA A 115 18.46 26.73 -28.08
N THR A 116 18.08 27.36 -26.97
CA THR A 116 18.24 28.82 -26.76
C THR A 116 19.72 29.20 -26.64
N ILE A 117 20.52 28.39 -25.94
CA ILE A 117 21.97 28.60 -25.81
C ILE A 117 22.66 28.46 -27.18
N GLU A 118 22.28 27.46 -27.97
CA GLU A 118 22.80 27.27 -29.31
C GLU A 118 22.47 28.46 -30.23
N ALA A 119 21.23 28.93 -30.20
CA ALA A 119 20.80 30.12 -30.93
C ALA A 119 21.61 31.37 -30.52
N ALA A 120 21.81 31.59 -29.22
CA ALA A 120 22.59 32.73 -28.71
C ALA A 120 24.06 32.68 -29.19
N LYS A 121 24.70 31.50 -29.16
CA LYS A 121 26.06 31.30 -29.67
C LYS A 121 26.18 31.59 -31.17
N ALA A 122 25.15 31.27 -31.96
CA ALA A 122 25.14 31.56 -33.39
C ALA A 122 25.15 33.08 -33.69
N PHE A 123 24.59 33.92 -32.82
CA PHE A 123 24.63 35.37 -32.96
C PHE A 123 25.99 35.99 -32.56
N GLU A 124 26.66 35.46 -31.53
CA GLU A 124 28.00 35.93 -31.12
C GLU A 124 29.11 35.58 -32.13
N GLY A 125 28.91 34.57 -32.98
CA GLY A 125 29.86 34.18 -34.03
C GLY A 125 29.80 35.00 -35.32
N SER A 126 28.89 35.99 -35.43
CA SER A 126 28.70 36.75 -36.67
C SER A 126 29.72 37.89 -36.81
N PRO A 127 30.53 37.97 -37.88
CA PRO A 127 31.56 39.00 -38.03
C PRO A 127 30.92 40.37 -38.27
N LYS A 128 31.35 41.38 -37.51
CA LYS A 128 31.06 42.79 -37.79
C LYS A 128 31.45 43.10 -39.23
N GLN A 129 30.49 43.45 -40.09
CA GLN A 129 30.81 44.01 -41.40
C GLN A 129 31.65 45.28 -41.20
N PRO A 130 32.78 45.45 -41.91
CA PRO A 130 33.53 46.69 -41.85
C PRO A 130 32.74 47.82 -42.51
N GLU A 131 32.64 48.94 -41.81
CA GLU A 131 32.14 50.21 -42.33
C GLU A 131 32.82 50.54 -43.66
N SER A 132 32.05 50.57 -44.74
CA SER A 132 32.51 51.13 -46.01
C SER A 132 32.28 52.63 -45.99
N SER A 133 33.33 53.38 -45.63
CA SER A 133 33.42 54.81 -45.92
C SER A 133 33.46 55.04 -47.43
N LYS A 134 32.51 55.80 -47.98
CA LYS A 134 32.80 56.98 -48.83
C LYS A 134 31.53 57.78 -49.12
#